data_AF-A0AAW5SRG8-F1
#
_entry.id   AF-A0AAW5SRG8-F1
#
_cell.length_a   1.000
_cell.length_b   1.000
_cell.length_c   1.000
_cell.angle_alpha   90.00
_cell.angle_beta   90.00
_cell.angle_gamma   90.00
#
_symmetry.space_group_name_H-M   'P 1'
#
loop_
_entity.id
_entity.type
_entity.pdbx_description
1 polymer ?
#
loop_
_entity_poly.entity_id
_entity_poly.type
_entity_poly.pdbx_seq_one_letter_code
_entity_poly.pdbx_strand_id
1 'polypeptide(L)'
;MLSAISSVSALGLVAAPWAFAQPAPIPDPVLPPLAPGQVIRIGPTAGTGTPTRDYGIGATDLCEFMEFPSGILQVCGDSFAGQGVGYGGWFSPIALHVETESIGDPGGVRYDGVTGTDRPLLADPTPPGMSQLPAGVVQINRQNYLMVTTVRELDPQSSRLVKANPAQGNWPTLPDSERAASYADGRQSQISGYYDPIPRADSETGWVYIVANNFDRSAPLELYRATPQEFEDRSSWQGWSADSGWGSPPTPLWPDAVGEMSIRQIDGKTVLSYFNASTGNMEMRVANDPTGLGTAPVTTVVVASEWPDPADHLGPPESNRLAQPYGGYISPGSTLDEVRVFVSQWNTGPRGGSPYRVIQFAVNPFKP
;
A
#
# COMPACT_ATOMS: atom_id res chain seq x y z
N MET A 1 -76.57 16.14 -32.67
CA MET A 1 -76.32 15.56 -31.33
C MET A 1 -75.01 14.82 -31.39
N LEU A 2 -73.98 15.34 -30.71
CA LEU A 2 -72.66 14.72 -30.62
C LEU A 2 -72.71 13.52 -29.65
N SER A 3 -72.21 12.37 -30.07
CA SER A 3 -71.84 11.25 -29.19
C SER A 3 -70.32 11.15 -29.17
N ALA A 4 -69.74 11.39 -27.99
CA ALA A 4 -68.32 11.18 -27.72
C ALA A 4 -68.10 9.73 -27.24
N ILE A 5 -67.17 9.01 -27.89
CA ILE A 5 -66.71 7.69 -27.48
C ILE A 5 -65.40 7.89 -26.71
N SER A 6 -65.43 7.66 -25.40
CA SER A 6 -64.23 7.61 -24.55
C SER A 6 -63.50 6.29 -24.76
N SER A 7 -62.23 6.37 -25.13
CA SER A 7 -61.31 5.23 -25.21
C SER A 7 -60.54 5.11 -23.89
N VAL A 8 -60.64 3.97 -23.22
CA VAL A 8 -59.88 3.66 -22.01
C VAL A 8 -58.57 2.96 -22.43
N SER A 9 -57.44 3.62 -22.21
CA SER A 9 -56.10 3.03 -22.37
C SER A 9 -55.66 2.37 -21.07
N ALA A 10 -55.47 1.05 -21.07
CA ALA A 10 -54.84 0.32 -19.99
C ALA A 10 -53.30 0.40 -20.14
N LEU A 11 -52.62 1.08 -19.23
CA LEU A 11 -51.16 1.00 -19.09
C LEU A 11 -50.79 -0.32 -18.40
N GLY A 12 -50.12 -1.22 -19.13
CA GLY A 12 -49.42 -2.36 -18.55
C GLY A 12 -48.06 -1.91 -17.98
N LEU A 13 -47.89 -2.02 -16.66
CA LEU A 13 -46.60 -1.89 -16.00
C LEU A 13 -45.75 -3.13 -16.31
N VAL A 14 -44.72 -2.98 -17.14
CA VAL A 14 -43.68 -4.00 -17.33
C VAL A 14 -42.62 -3.81 -16.26
N ALA A 15 -42.57 -4.72 -15.29
CA ALA A 15 -41.49 -4.76 -14.30
C ALA A 15 -40.19 -5.19 -14.99
N ALA A 16 -39.16 -4.34 -14.92
CA ALA A 16 -37.82 -4.70 -15.38
C ALA A 16 -37.17 -5.70 -14.40
N PRO A 17 -36.53 -6.78 -14.88
CA PRO A 17 -35.87 -7.73 -14.01
C PRO A 17 -34.64 -7.08 -13.36
N TRP A 18 -34.52 -7.30 -12.06
CA TRP A 18 -33.35 -6.91 -11.28
C TRP A 18 -32.19 -7.82 -11.67
N ALA A 19 -31.24 -7.31 -12.45
CA ALA A 19 -30.00 -8.01 -12.72
C ALA A 19 -29.10 -7.88 -11.49
N PHE A 20 -29.01 -8.94 -10.69
CA PHE A 20 -27.94 -9.08 -9.72
C PHE A 20 -26.62 -9.22 -10.49
N ALA A 21 -25.72 -8.25 -10.34
CA ALA A 21 -24.35 -8.40 -10.81
C ALA A 21 -23.72 -9.58 -10.07
N GLN A 22 -23.32 -10.63 -10.79
CA GLN A 22 -22.51 -11.68 -10.21
C GLN A 22 -21.16 -11.08 -9.78
N PRO A 23 -20.62 -11.44 -8.61
CA PRO A 23 -19.26 -11.06 -8.23
C PRO A 23 -18.30 -11.49 -9.34
N ALA A 24 -17.30 -10.65 -9.64
CA ALA A 24 -16.22 -11.05 -10.54
C ALA A 24 -15.57 -12.34 -9.99
N PRO A 25 -15.20 -13.30 -10.86
CA PRO A 25 -14.50 -14.50 -10.42
C PRO A 25 -13.21 -14.12 -9.67
N ILE A 26 -12.96 -14.79 -8.55
CA ILE A 26 -11.70 -14.64 -7.81
C ILE A 26 -10.57 -15.09 -8.75
N PRO A 27 -9.50 -14.30 -8.92
CA PRO A 27 -8.36 -14.70 -9.74
C PRO A 27 -7.78 -16.03 -9.22
N ASP A 28 -7.54 -16.98 -10.12
CA ASP A 28 -6.83 -18.21 -9.77
C ASP A 28 -5.37 -17.89 -9.41
N PRO A 29 -4.76 -18.62 -8.45
CA PRO A 29 -3.32 -18.55 -8.22
C PRO A 29 -2.55 -18.83 -9.50
N VAL A 30 -1.50 -18.05 -9.69
CA VAL A 30 -0.71 -18.05 -10.92
C VAL A 30 0.49 -18.99 -10.77
N LEU A 31 0.97 -19.14 -9.53
CA LEU A 31 2.01 -20.08 -9.17
C LEU A 31 1.40 -21.44 -8.79
N PRO A 32 2.20 -22.52 -8.81
CA PRO A 32 1.80 -23.77 -8.19
C PRO A 32 1.33 -23.55 -6.74
N PRO A 33 0.32 -24.30 -6.26
CA PRO A 33 -0.23 -24.10 -4.93
C PRO A 33 0.86 -24.09 -3.85
N LEU A 34 0.92 -23.00 -3.10
CA LEU A 34 1.83 -22.82 -1.98
C LEU A 34 1.25 -23.46 -0.72
N ALA A 35 2.07 -24.13 0.10
CA ALA A 35 1.66 -24.59 1.42
C ALA A 35 1.50 -23.41 2.39
N PRO A 36 0.67 -23.52 3.46
CA PRO A 36 0.59 -22.48 4.48
C PRO A 36 1.97 -22.11 5.06
N GLY A 37 2.26 -20.82 5.11
CA GLY A 37 3.55 -20.24 5.51
C GLY A 37 4.63 -20.29 4.43
N GLN A 38 4.39 -20.90 3.26
CA GLN A 38 5.37 -20.98 2.18
C GLN A 38 5.46 -19.65 1.43
N VAL A 39 6.69 -19.30 1.07
CA VAL A 39 7.03 -18.11 0.30
C VAL A 39 7.86 -18.52 -0.92
N ILE A 40 7.59 -17.90 -2.06
CA ILE A 40 8.42 -17.98 -3.26
C ILE A 40 8.75 -16.56 -3.72
N ARG A 41 10.02 -16.31 -4.03
CA ARG A 41 10.43 -15.08 -4.72
C ARG A 41 10.10 -15.19 -6.20
N ILE A 42 9.38 -14.20 -6.74
CA ILE A 42 9.13 -14.08 -8.18
C ILE A 42 10.34 -13.42 -8.84
N GLY A 43 10.72 -12.22 -8.39
CA GLY A 43 11.92 -11.54 -8.88
C GLY A 43 11.90 -10.02 -8.68
N PRO A 44 13.01 -9.33 -9.01
CA PRO A 44 13.04 -7.87 -9.05
C PRO A 44 12.05 -7.33 -10.08
N THR A 45 11.24 -6.35 -9.69
CA THR A 45 10.27 -5.70 -10.59
C THR A 45 10.69 -4.28 -10.94
N ALA A 46 11.18 -3.50 -9.97
CA ALA A 46 11.58 -2.11 -10.18
C ALA A 46 12.97 -1.78 -9.60
N GLY A 47 13.64 -0.78 -10.17
CA GLY A 47 14.94 -0.27 -9.68
C GLY A 47 16.14 -1.04 -10.23
N THR A 48 17.21 -1.16 -9.43
CA THR A 48 18.50 -1.71 -9.88
C THR A 48 18.34 -3.07 -10.58
N GLY A 49 18.87 -3.15 -11.80
CA GLY A 49 18.89 -4.38 -12.60
C GLY A 49 17.57 -4.70 -13.31
N THR A 50 16.59 -3.80 -13.28
CA THR A 50 15.26 -4.04 -13.87
C THR A 50 15.00 -3.19 -15.13
N PRO A 51 13.97 -3.52 -15.92
CA PRO A 51 13.58 -2.74 -17.10
C PRO A 51 13.11 -1.30 -16.80
N THR A 52 12.84 -0.92 -15.55
CA THR A 52 12.43 0.47 -15.23
C THR A 52 13.46 1.52 -15.68
N ARG A 53 14.71 1.11 -15.89
CA ARG A 53 15.77 1.94 -16.45
C ARG A 53 15.43 2.49 -17.84
N ASP A 54 14.60 1.78 -18.61
CA ASP A 54 14.20 2.18 -19.96
C ASP A 54 13.24 3.39 -19.91
N TYR A 55 12.64 3.64 -18.73
CA TYR A 55 11.86 4.84 -18.39
C TYR A 55 12.66 5.87 -17.59
N GLY A 56 13.99 5.71 -17.53
CA GLY A 56 14.87 6.61 -16.80
C GLY A 56 14.84 6.43 -15.28
N ILE A 57 14.40 5.27 -14.78
CA ILE A 57 14.41 4.91 -13.34
C ILE A 57 15.32 3.69 -13.15
N GLY A 58 16.60 3.93 -12.91
CA GLY A 58 17.59 2.89 -12.70
C GLY A 58 17.61 2.33 -11.28
N ALA A 59 17.06 3.03 -10.29
CA ALA A 59 16.97 2.59 -8.90
C ALA A 59 15.78 3.26 -8.19
N THR A 60 15.07 2.53 -7.33
CA THR A 60 13.85 3.01 -6.66
C THR A 60 13.47 2.11 -5.47
N ASP A 61 12.58 2.59 -4.61
CA ASP A 61 12.03 1.85 -3.49
C ASP A 61 10.56 2.17 -3.18
N LEU A 62 10.06 1.52 -2.13
CA LEU A 62 8.70 1.54 -1.61
C LEU A 62 7.69 0.96 -2.61
N CYS A 63 7.30 1.72 -3.63
CA CYS A 63 6.40 1.33 -4.71
C CYS A 63 5.07 0.71 -4.21
N GLU A 64 4.28 1.49 -3.47
CA GLU A 64 2.96 1.10 -2.98
C GLU A 64 1.87 1.23 -4.07
N PHE A 65 0.97 0.25 -4.15
CA PHE A 65 -0.09 0.23 -5.16
C PHE A 65 -1.24 1.21 -4.89
N MET A 66 -1.66 1.90 -5.94
CA MET A 66 -2.93 2.63 -6.01
C MET A 66 -3.76 2.14 -7.19
N GLU A 67 -5.00 1.76 -6.92
CA GLU A 67 -5.93 1.28 -7.95
C GLU A 67 -6.89 2.39 -8.36
N PHE A 68 -6.93 2.70 -9.65
CA PHE A 68 -7.87 3.64 -10.25
C PHE A 68 -8.71 2.94 -11.32
N PRO A 69 -9.90 3.46 -11.64
CA PRO A 69 -10.69 2.93 -12.75
C PRO A 69 -9.96 2.93 -14.11
N SER A 70 -8.99 3.83 -14.28
CA SER A 70 -8.22 4.00 -15.52
C SER A 70 -6.92 3.18 -15.57
N GLY A 71 -6.54 2.51 -14.49
CA GLY A 71 -5.27 1.79 -14.40
C GLY A 71 -4.71 1.77 -12.98
N ILE A 72 -3.51 1.22 -12.85
CA ILE A 72 -2.86 0.99 -11.57
C ILE A 72 -1.50 1.68 -11.56
N LEU A 73 -1.20 2.34 -10.44
CA LEU A 73 0.09 2.97 -10.21
C LEU A 73 0.81 2.30 -9.05
N GLN A 74 2.14 2.28 -9.10
CA GLN A 74 2.97 2.10 -7.92
C GLN A 74 3.67 3.41 -7.58
N VAL A 75 3.37 3.98 -6.42
CA VAL A 75 4.01 5.21 -5.95
C VAL A 75 5.26 4.85 -5.18
N CYS A 76 6.40 5.24 -5.72
CA CYS A 76 7.71 4.89 -5.22
C CYS A 76 8.37 6.06 -4.49
N GLY A 77 9.29 5.75 -3.58
CA GLY A 77 10.02 6.73 -2.78
C GLY A 77 11.13 7.39 -3.58
N ASP A 78 12.29 7.52 -2.94
CA ASP A 78 13.45 8.10 -3.59
C ASP A 78 13.83 7.24 -4.81
N SER A 79 14.05 7.92 -5.93
CA SER A 79 14.26 7.26 -7.21
C SER A 79 15.37 7.95 -7.99
N PHE A 80 16.19 7.17 -8.67
CA PHE A 80 17.41 7.64 -9.32
C PHE A 80 17.47 7.17 -10.77
N ALA A 81 17.97 8.02 -11.66
CA ALA A 81 18.11 7.66 -13.07
C ALA A 81 19.21 6.60 -13.31
N GLY A 82 20.24 6.58 -12.47
CA GLY A 82 21.30 5.59 -12.48
C GLY A 82 20.95 4.33 -11.68
N GLN A 83 21.82 3.32 -11.76
CA GLN A 83 21.60 1.98 -11.19
C GLN A 83 21.85 1.88 -9.67
N GLY A 84 21.74 2.98 -8.94
CA GLY A 84 21.88 3.02 -7.49
C GLY A 84 21.58 4.40 -6.91
N VAL A 85 21.50 4.48 -5.58
CA VAL A 85 21.28 5.73 -4.84
C VAL A 85 22.36 6.75 -5.16
N GLY A 86 21.94 7.97 -5.51
CA GLY A 86 22.82 9.10 -5.81
C GLY A 86 23.40 9.12 -7.23
N TYR A 87 23.07 8.17 -8.10
CA TYR A 87 23.53 8.15 -9.48
C TYR A 87 22.49 8.75 -10.43
N GLY A 88 22.84 9.82 -11.16
CA GLY A 88 21.93 10.48 -12.11
C GLY A 88 20.93 11.42 -11.45
N GLY A 89 19.84 11.75 -12.16
CA GLY A 89 18.76 12.58 -11.61
C GLY A 89 18.07 11.90 -10.43
N TRP A 90 17.66 12.69 -9.44
CA TRP A 90 16.96 12.24 -8.23
C TRP A 90 15.52 12.77 -8.22
N PHE A 91 14.57 11.88 -7.99
CA PHE A 91 13.12 12.13 -7.98
C PHE A 91 12.52 11.61 -6.67
N SER A 92 11.59 12.36 -6.08
CA SER A 92 11.00 12.04 -4.77
C SER A 92 9.65 12.74 -4.60
N PRO A 93 8.51 12.02 -4.71
CA PRO A 93 8.32 10.64 -5.21
C PRO A 93 8.11 10.55 -6.73
N ILE A 94 8.02 9.32 -7.26
CA ILE A 94 7.54 9.01 -8.62
C ILE A 94 6.34 8.06 -8.58
N ALA A 95 5.63 7.92 -9.69
CA ALA A 95 4.62 6.89 -9.88
C ALA A 95 4.91 6.08 -11.15
N LEU A 96 5.20 4.79 -10.98
CA LEU A 96 5.31 3.83 -12.09
C LEU A 96 3.91 3.42 -12.54
N HIS A 97 3.69 3.34 -13.85
CA HIS A 97 2.43 2.91 -14.46
C HIS A 97 2.50 1.40 -14.65
N VAL A 98 1.59 0.68 -14.03
CA VAL A 98 1.57 -0.80 -14.00
C VAL A 98 0.80 -1.31 -15.21
N GLU A 99 1.42 -2.19 -16.00
CA GLU A 99 0.69 -3.00 -16.99
C GLU A 99 -0.30 -3.89 -16.24
N THR A 100 -1.59 -3.57 -16.27
CA THR A 100 -2.60 -4.19 -15.38
C THR A 100 -2.70 -5.70 -15.57
N GLU A 101 -2.51 -6.18 -16.80
CA GLU A 101 -2.45 -7.60 -17.17
C GLU A 101 -1.26 -8.34 -16.55
N SER A 102 -0.19 -7.63 -16.17
CA SER A 102 1.01 -8.23 -15.56
C SER A 102 0.85 -8.55 -14.08
N ILE A 103 -0.19 -8.04 -13.41
CA ILE A 103 -0.43 -8.24 -11.97
C ILE A 103 -0.55 -9.72 -11.61
N GLY A 104 -1.19 -10.49 -12.47
CA GLY A 104 -1.33 -11.94 -12.36
C GLY A 104 -0.32 -12.72 -13.20
N ASP A 105 0.80 -12.12 -13.65
CA ASP A 105 1.79 -12.84 -14.46
C ASP A 105 2.76 -13.63 -13.57
N PRO A 106 3.13 -14.88 -13.91
CA PRO A 106 4.13 -15.64 -13.16
C PRO A 106 5.53 -15.02 -13.23
N GLY A 107 5.83 -14.24 -14.27
CA GLY A 107 7.09 -13.51 -14.45
C GLY A 107 7.17 -12.20 -13.65
N GLY A 108 6.09 -11.81 -12.98
CA GLY A 108 6.01 -10.60 -12.17
C GLY A 108 5.49 -9.37 -12.90
N VAL A 109 5.26 -8.31 -12.13
CA VAL A 109 4.71 -7.05 -12.61
C VAL A 109 5.66 -6.34 -13.58
N ARG A 110 5.07 -5.72 -14.61
CA ARG A 110 5.73 -4.88 -15.61
C ARG A 110 5.15 -3.46 -15.59
N TYR A 111 5.87 -2.56 -16.24
CA TYR A 111 5.56 -1.14 -16.28
C TYR A 111 5.63 -0.62 -17.71
N ASP A 112 4.71 0.26 -18.08
CA ASP A 112 4.64 0.89 -19.39
C ASP A 112 4.94 2.40 -19.36
N GLY A 113 5.17 2.98 -18.18
CA GLY A 113 5.45 4.39 -18.02
C GLY A 113 5.82 4.82 -16.60
N VAL A 114 6.12 6.12 -16.48
CA VAL A 114 6.41 6.79 -15.21
C VAL A 114 5.87 8.22 -15.23
N THR A 115 5.40 8.71 -14.09
CA THR A 115 5.11 10.11 -13.82
C THR A 115 5.95 10.59 -12.65
N GLY A 116 6.39 11.85 -12.64
CA GLY A 116 7.21 12.40 -11.56
C GLY A 116 8.67 12.68 -11.93
N THR A 117 9.07 12.44 -13.18
CA THR A 117 10.47 12.58 -13.65
C THR A 117 10.72 13.84 -14.47
N ASP A 118 9.79 14.19 -15.37
CA ASP A 118 9.82 15.42 -16.18
C ASP A 118 9.14 16.60 -15.46
N ARG A 119 8.12 16.29 -14.66
CA ARG A 119 7.40 17.21 -13.78
C ARG A 119 7.21 16.53 -12.41
N PRO A 120 7.21 17.29 -11.30
CA PRO A 120 6.97 16.72 -9.98
C PRO A 120 5.65 15.94 -9.90
N LEU A 121 5.67 14.81 -9.19
CA LEU A 121 4.45 14.06 -8.90
C LEU A 121 3.53 14.85 -7.95
N LEU A 122 4.12 15.56 -6.98
CA LEU A 122 3.42 16.35 -5.98
C LEU A 122 3.42 17.84 -6.36
N ALA A 123 2.35 18.56 -6.05
CA ALA A 123 2.27 20.00 -6.32
C ALA A 123 3.23 20.82 -5.46
N ASP A 124 3.43 20.41 -4.20
CA ASP A 124 4.33 21.12 -3.28
C ASP A 124 5.79 20.70 -3.54
N PRO A 125 6.70 21.66 -3.69
CA PRO A 125 8.10 21.37 -3.99
C PRO A 125 8.80 20.72 -2.80
N THR A 126 9.72 19.80 -3.10
CA THR A 126 10.59 19.20 -2.09
C THR A 126 11.53 20.26 -1.52
N PRO A 127 11.55 20.49 -0.19
CA PRO A 127 12.48 21.44 0.41
C PRO A 127 13.95 21.07 0.16
N PRO A 128 14.89 22.03 0.09
CA PRO A 128 16.30 21.74 -0.15
C PRO A 128 16.90 20.76 0.88
N GLY A 129 17.52 19.70 0.36
CA GLY A 129 18.17 18.65 1.16
C GLY A 129 17.20 17.75 1.93
N MET A 130 15.97 17.64 1.45
CA MET A 130 14.93 16.75 2.01
C MET A 130 14.39 15.81 0.93
N SER A 131 13.67 14.77 1.35
CA SER A 131 12.85 13.90 0.49
C SER A 131 11.37 14.08 0.83
N GLN A 132 10.49 13.78 -0.13
CA GLN A 132 9.05 13.63 0.12
C GLN A 132 8.68 12.18 -0.15
N LEU A 133 8.46 11.39 0.90
CA LEU A 133 8.31 9.95 0.78
C LEU A 133 6.84 9.52 0.93
N PRO A 134 6.37 8.57 0.11
CA PRO A 134 5.13 7.85 0.35
C PRO A 134 5.17 7.20 1.73
N ALA A 135 4.18 7.52 2.55
CA ALA A 135 4.06 7.05 3.92
C ALA A 135 2.72 6.32 4.14
N GLY A 136 2.13 5.79 3.07
CA GLY A 136 0.88 5.04 3.11
C GLY A 136 -0.14 5.45 2.08
N VAL A 137 -0.91 4.48 1.60
CA VAL A 137 -2.10 4.70 0.77
C VAL A 137 -3.36 4.29 1.54
N VAL A 138 -4.43 5.07 1.36
CA VAL A 138 -5.79 4.70 1.76
C VAL A 138 -6.73 4.88 0.57
N GLN A 139 -7.44 3.82 0.24
CA GLN A 139 -8.43 3.83 -0.84
C GLN A 139 -9.85 3.86 -0.27
N ILE A 140 -10.63 4.86 -0.68
CA ILE A 140 -12.02 5.08 -0.24
C ILE A 140 -12.85 5.41 -1.47
N ASN A 141 -13.88 4.60 -1.78
CA ASN A 141 -14.81 4.86 -2.89
C ASN A 141 -14.12 5.21 -4.23
N ARG A 142 -13.08 4.44 -4.62
CA ARG A 142 -12.26 4.66 -5.84
C ARG A 142 -11.43 5.94 -5.85
N GLN A 143 -11.35 6.64 -4.73
CA GLN A 143 -10.39 7.73 -4.51
C GLN A 143 -9.20 7.17 -3.74
N ASN A 144 -7.98 7.58 -4.13
CA ASN A 144 -6.75 7.23 -3.44
C ASN A 144 -6.21 8.47 -2.74
N TYR A 145 -5.95 8.32 -1.45
CA TYR A 145 -5.28 9.29 -0.61
C TYR A 145 -3.87 8.78 -0.31
N LEU A 146 -2.88 9.60 -0.59
CA LEU A 146 -1.48 9.34 -0.27
C LEU A 146 -1.11 10.12 0.98
N MET A 147 -0.61 9.46 2.01
CA MET A 147 0.16 10.14 3.04
C MET A 147 1.56 10.40 2.48
N VAL A 148 2.00 11.65 2.52
CA VAL A 148 3.38 12.03 2.21
C VAL A 148 4.03 12.54 3.47
N THR A 149 5.21 11.99 3.79
CA THR A 149 6.05 12.47 4.89
C THR A 149 7.32 13.11 4.33
N THR A 150 7.53 14.36 4.71
CA THR A 150 8.74 15.12 4.37
C THR A 150 9.82 14.78 5.38
N VAL A 151 10.98 14.34 4.90
CA VAL A 151 12.08 13.87 5.75
C VAL A 151 13.39 14.58 5.44
N ARG A 152 14.25 14.71 6.45
CA ARG A 152 15.66 15.06 6.29
C ARG A 152 16.49 13.90 6.80
N GLU A 153 17.25 13.23 5.94
CA GLU A 153 18.04 12.04 6.35
C GLU A 153 17.19 10.98 7.07
N LEU A 154 15.97 10.77 6.58
CA LEU A 154 14.93 9.90 7.16
C LEU A 154 14.34 10.35 8.51
N ASP A 155 14.76 11.51 9.05
CA ASP A 155 14.11 12.14 10.20
C ASP A 155 12.83 12.89 9.75
N PRO A 156 11.63 12.49 10.22
CA PRO A 156 10.36 13.07 9.77
C PRO A 156 10.17 14.50 10.29
N GLN A 157 9.80 15.41 9.39
CA GLN A 157 9.58 16.83 9.70
C GLN A 157 8.08 17.17 9.72
N SER A 158 7.37 16.76 8.67
CA SER A 158 5.93 16.96 8.52
C SER A 158 5.29 15.83 7.71
N SER A 159 3.97 15.68 7.84
CA SER A 159 3.17 14.73 7.06
C SER A 159 1.88 15.38 6.60
N ARG A 160 1.38 15.00 5.42
CA ARG A 160 0.13 15.54 4.86
C ARG A 160 -0.55 14.53 3.95
N LEU A 161 -1.86 14.70 3.76
CA LEU A 161 -2.62 13.91 2.79
C LEU A 161 -2.57 14.59 1.43
N VAL A 162 -2.40 13.80 0.38
CA VAL A 162 -2.37 14.23 -1.02
C VAL A 162 -3.44 13.45 -1.78
N LYS A 163 -4.18 14.14 -2.65
CA LYS A 163 -5.18 13.50 -3.51
C LYS A 163 -4.55 13.09 -4.83
N ALA A 164 -4.42 11.78 -5.06
CA ALA A 164 -3.77 11.26 -6.26
C ALA A 164 -4.67 11.34 -7.50
N ASN A 165 -4.08 11.59 -8.66
CA ASN A 165 -4.75 11.58 -9.96
C ASN A 165 -3.90 10.82 -10.99
N PRO A 166 -4.36 9.68 -11.53
CA PRO A 166 -3.53 8.83 -12.38
C PRO A 166 -3.24 9.45 -13.75
N ALA A 167 -3.96 10.51 -14.15
CA ALA A 167 -3.82 11.12 -15.47
C ALA A 167 -2.76 12.24 -15.55
N GLN A 168 -2.17 12.66 -14.42
CA GLN A 168 -1.24 13.79 -14.40
C GLN A 168 -0.31 13.78 -13.17
N GLY A 169 0.79 14.54 -13.23
CA GLY A 169 1.57 14.94 -12.05
C GLY A 169 0.96 16.14 -11.31
N ASN A 170 1.73 16.77 -10.42
CA ASN A 170 1.30 17.88 -9.55
C ASN A 170 0.06 17.57 -8.70
N TRP A 171 0.06 16.44 -8.01
CA TRP A 171 -1.02 16.05 -7.11
C TRP A 171 -1.16 17.04 -5.95
N PRO A 172 -2.36 17.59 -5.72
CA PRO A 172 -2.56 18.62 -4.72
C PRO A 172 -2.57 18.02 -3.31
N THR A 173 -1.92 18.72 -2.40
CA THR A 173 -2.10 18.55 -0.96
C THR A 173 -3.55 18.85 -0.60
N LEU A 174 -4.11 18.00 0.27
CA LEU A 174 -5.43 18.19 0.82
C LEU A 174 -5.38 19.39 1.79
N PRO A 175 -6.25 20.41 1.61
CA PRO A 175 -6.25 21.58 2.47
C PRO A 175 -6.32 21.23 3.96
N ASP A 176 -5.55 21.92 4.79
CA ASP A 176 -5.52 21.73 6.25
C ASP A 176 -5.15 20.32 6.72
N SER A 177 -4.56 19.47 5.86
CA SER A 177 -4.11 18.12 6.24
C SER A 177 -2.68 18.04 6.77
N GLU A 178 -1.86 19.08 6.53
CA GLU A 178 -0.47 19.11 6.97
C GLU A 178 -0.38 19.14 8.51
N ARG A 179 0.52 18.32 9.05
CA ARG A 179 0.82 18.25 10.48
C ARG A 179 2.33 18.09 10.68
N ALA A 180 2.83 18.61 11.78
CA ALA A 180 4.18 18.30 12.25
C ALA A 180 4.33 16.79 12.49
N ALA A 181 5.54 16.25 12.38
CA ALA A 181 5.80 14.83 12.63
C ALA A 181 5.38 14.39 14.04
N SER A 182 5.40 15.30 15.03
CA SER A 182 4.97 15.05 16.41
C SER A 182 3.45 15.02 16.63
N TYR A 183 2.64 15.27 15.60
CA TYR A 183 1.19 15.26 15.72
C TYR A 183 0.66 13.92 16.22
N ALA A 184 -0.36 13.98 17.08
CA ALA A 184 -0.89 12.83 17.82
C ALA A 184 0.22 12.03 18.53
N ASP A 185 1.18 12.74 19.14
CA ASP A 185 2.36 12.17 19.80
C ASP A 185 3.23 11.31 18.87
N GLY A 186 3.28 11.66 17.58
CA GLY A 186 4.04 10.95 16.54
C GLY A 186 3.26 9.84 15.83
N ARG A 187 2.07 9.48 16.31
CA ARG A 187 1.38 8.23 15.96
C ARG A 187 0.72 8.19 14.57
N GLN A 188 0.81 9.27 13.80
CA GLN A 188 0.09 9.38 12.52
C GLN A 188 0.93 9.97 11.37
N SER A 189 2.25 9.83 11.41
CA SER A 189 3.13 10.25 10.30
C SER A 189 3.41 9.13 9.29
N GLN A 190 2.91 7.92 9.53
CA GLN A 190 2.86 6.84 8.55
C GLN A 190 1.56 6.06 8.77
N ILE A 191 0.91 5.67 7.67
CA ILE A 191 -0.40 5.01 7.69
C ILE A 191 -0.46 3.87 6.67
N SER A 192 -1.51 3.05 6.75
CA SER A 192 -2.06 2.29 5.63
C SER A 192 -3.53 2.02 5.94
N GLY A 193 -4.39 1.91 4.93
CA GLY A 193 -5.82 1.71 5.21
C GLY A 193 -6.64 1.17 4.05
N TYR A 194 -7.78 0.59 4.42
CA TYR A 194 -8.81 0.15 3.47
C TYR A 194 -10.19 0.57 3.95
N TYR A 195 -11.10 0.74 2.99
CA TYR A 195 -12.51 1.02 3.25
C TYR A 195 -13.33 -0.27 3.19
N ASP A 196 -14.02 -0.58 4.29
CA ASP A 196 -15.05 -1.61 4.39
C ASP A 196 -16.43 -0.95 4.22
N PRO A 197 -17.09 -1.08 3.05
CA PRO A 197 -18.38 -0.45 2.79
C PRO A 197 -19.56 -1.17 3.47
N ILE A 198 -19.32 -2.26 4.21
CA ILE A 198 -20.40 -3.02 4.84
C ILE A 198 -20.98 -2.19 5.99
N PRO A 199 -22.29 -1.85 5.95
CA PRO A 199 -22.94 -1.11 7.03
C PRO A 199 -22.82 -1.84 8.37
N ARG A 200 -22.45 -1.11 9.42
CA ARG A 200 -22.49 -1.57 10.82
C ARG A 200 -23.48 -0.72 11.60
N ALA A 201 -23.90 -1.20 12.77
CA ALA A 201 -24.84 -0.48 13.64
C ALA A 201 -24.33 0.93 14.03
N ASP A 202 -23.02 1.14 14.01
CA ASP A 202 -22.34 2.39 14.34
C ASP A 202 -21.80 3.14 13.11
N SER A 203 -22.00 2.62 11.89
CA SER A 203 -21.76 3.36 10.65
C SER A 203 -22.55 2.76 9.48
N GLU A 204 -23.58 3.48 9.04
CA GLU A 204 -24.44 3.07 7.92
C GLU A 204 -23.70 3.03 6.57
N THR A 205 -22.60 3.77 6.46
CA THR A 205 -21.75 3.82 5.26
C THR A 205 -20.49 2.97 5.41
N GLY A 206 -20.37 2.18 6.48
CA GLY A 206 -19.17 1.38 6.74
C GLY A 206 -17.99 2.21 7.27
N TRP A 207 -16.83 1.58 7.38
CA TRP A 207 -15.67 2.15 8.09
C TRP A 207 -14.42 2.14 7.21
N VAL A 208 -13.62 3.20 7.31
CA VAL A 208 -12.23 3.20 6.86
C VAL A 208 -11.38 2.74 8.04
N TYR A 209 -10.68 1.61 7.88
CA TYR A 209 -9.76 1.09 8.88
C TYR A 209 -8.33 1.50 8.53
N ILE A 210 -7.59 1.98 9.51
CA ILE A 210 -6.29 2.62 9.32
C ILE A 210 -5.33 2.06 10.37
N VAL A 211 -4.22 1.48 9.94
CA VAL A 211 -3.07 1.28 10.82
C VAL A 211 -2.17 2.50 10.72
N ALA A 212 -1.67 2.97 11.85
CA ALA A 212 -0.83 4.18 11.89
C ALA A 212 0.26 4.08 12.96
N ASN A 213 1.37 4.75 12.70
CA ASN A 213 2.48 4.95 13.63
C ASN A 213 3.35 6.16 13.19
N ASN A 214 4.63 6.15 13.58
CA ASN A 214 5.63 7.11 13.14
C ASN A 214 6.50 6.61 11.99
N PHE A 215 6.86 7.53 11.10
CA PHE A 215 7.65 7.23 9.91
C PHE A 215 9.05 6.67 10.20
N ASP A 216 9.67 7.11 11.30
CA ASP A 216 10.99 6.68 11.76
C ASP A 216 10.96 5.33 12.51
N ARG A 217 9.77 4.71 12.64
CA ARG A 217 9.55 3.40 13.25
C ARG A 217 9.91 3.33 14.73
N SER A 218 10.04 4.48 15.41
CA SER A 218 10.40 4.53 16.83
C SER A 218 9.24 4.23 17.78
N ALA A 219 8.02 4.04 17.25
CA ALA A 219 6.81 3.69 17.99
C ALA A 219 6.11 2.45 17.38
N PRO A 220 5.37 1.68 18.20
CA PRO A 220 4.59 0.56 17.70
C PRO A 220 3.40 1.04 16.86
N LEU A 221 2.81 0.12 16.09
CA LEU A 221 1.58 0.43 15.37
C LEU A 221 0.34 0.41 16.27
N GLU A 222 -0.61 1.25 15.87
CA GLU A 222 -1.94 1.35 16.46
C GLU A 222 -3.00 1.26 15.36
N LEU A 223 -4.24 1.01 15.78
CA LEU A 223 -5.38 0.88 14.89
C LEU A 223 -6.37 2.03 15.13
N TYR A 224 -6.85 2.59 14.03
CA TYR A 224 -7.84 3.66 13.98
C TYR A 224 -8.97 3.27 13.02
N ARG A 225 -10.11 3.94 13.17
CA ARG A 225 -11.16 3.97 12.17
C ARG A 225 -11.73 5.38 11.97
N ALA A 226 -12.26 5.64 10.79
CA ALA A 226 -13.00 6.87 10.48
C ALA A 226 -14.16 6.56 9.54
N THR A 227 -15.18 7.40 9.51
CA THR A 227 -16.15 7.35 8.42
C THR A 227 -15.46 7.82 7.12
N PRO A 228 -15.95 7.39 5.93
CA PRO A 228 -15.42 7.89 4.66
C PRO A 228 -15.40 9.41 4.53
N GLN A 229 -16.37 10.09 5.16
CA GLN A 229 -16.54 11.53 5.13
C GLN A 229 -15.54 12.26 6.04
N GLU A 230 -15.13 11.63 7.14
CA GLU A 230 -14.27 12.23 8.16
C GLU A 230 -12.80 11.83 8.02
N PHE A 231 -12.48 10.86 7.16
CA PHE A 231 -11.12 10.36 6.95
C PHE A 231 -10.08 11.48 6.74
N GLU A 232 -10.44 12.52 5.99
CA GLU A 232 -9.53 13.61 5.65
C GLU A 232 -9.11 14.44 6.88
N ASP A 233 -9.93 14.47 7.93
CA ASP A 233 -9.60 15.06 9.22
C ASP A 233 -9.02 14.01 10.17
N ARG A 234 -7.70 13.92 10.19
CA ARG A 234 -6.95 13.05 11.11
C ARG A 234 -7.28 13.20 12.60
N SER A 235 -7.81 14.35 13.02
CA SER A 235 -8.18 14.57 14.43
C SER A 235 -9.48 13.87 14.84
N SER A 236 -10.29 13.47 13.87
CA SER A 236 -11.57 12.78 14.08
C SER A 236 -11.43 11.26 14.23
N TRP A 237 -10.26 10.70 13.90
CA TRP A 237 -10.05 9.26 13.85
C TRP A 237 -10.24 8.60 15.22
N GLN A 238 -11.04 7.56 15.27
CA GLN A 238 -11.33 6.80 16.49
C GLN A 238 -10.26 5.74 16.71
N GLY A 239 -9.48 5.88 17.78
CA GLY A 239 -8.50 4.87 18.19
C GLY A 239 -9.14 3.58 18.72
N TRP A 240 -8.47 2.45 18.52
CA TRP A 240 -8.79 1.17 19.12
C TRP A 240 -7.97 0.94 20.38
N SER A 241 -8.66 0.66 21.50
CA SER A 241 -8.05 0.16 22.73
C SER A 241 -8.40 -1.32 22.93
N ALA A 242 -7.40 -2.14 23.28
CA ALA A 242 -7.63 -3.54 23.64
C ALA A 242 -8.53 -3.68 24.88
N ASP A 243 -8.49 -2.71 25.80
CA ASP A 243 -9.25 -2.73 27.05
C ASP A 243 -10.61 -2.03 26.93
N SER A 244 -10.67 -0.93 26.18
CA SER A 244 -11.83 -0.01 26.16
C SER A 244 -12.57 0.06 24.82
N GLY A 245 -12.04 -0.59 23.78
CA GLY A 245 -12.64 -0.59 22.44
C GLY A 245 -12.42 0.71 21.66
N TRP A 246 -13.29 0.97 20.69
CA TRP A 246 -13.21 2.13 19.79
C TRP A 246 -13.52 3.46 20.48
N GLY A 247 -12.91 4.54 19.99
CA GLY A 247 -13.13 5.90 20.49
C GLY A 247 -12.40 6.21 21.80
N SER A 248 -11.52 5.31 22.22
CA SER A 248 -10.62 5.46 23.37
C SER A 248 -9.21 5.83 22.91
N PRO A 249 -8.33 6.32 23.82
CA PRO A 249 -6.90 6.42 23.51
C PRO A 249 -6.39 5.08 22.96
N PRO A 250 -5.78 5.07 21.77
CA PRO A 250 -5.38 3.82 21.14
C PRO A 250 -4.28 3.13 21.95
N THR A 251 -4.29 1.81 21.92
CA THR A 251 -3.24 0.97 22.49
C THR A 251 -2.48 0.27 21.35
N PRO A 252 -1.16 0.04 21.49
CA PRO A 252 -0.40 -0.72 20.51
C PRO A 252 -1.04 -2.09 20.23
N LEU A 253 -1.08 -2.50 18.95
CA LEU A 253 -1.58 -3.83 18.60
C LEU A 253 -0.62 -4.94 19.09
N TRP A 254 0.69 -4.66 19.06
CA TRP A 254 1.77 -5.43 19.66
C TRP A 254 2.99 -4.50 19.88
N PRO A 255 4.04 -4.89 20.63
CA PRO A 255 5.05 -3.94 21.11
C PRO A 255 6.23 -3.70 20.15
N ASP A 256 6.29 -4.39 19.01
CA ASP A 256 7.44 -4.30 18.09
C ASP A 256 7.49 -2.96 17.35
N ALA A 257 8.69 -2.57 16.92
CA ALA A 257 8.90 -1.46 16.01
C ALA A 257 8.53 -1.88 14.58
N VAL A 258 7.55 -1.19 13.99
CA VAL A 258 6.97 -1.54 12.68
C VAL A 258 7.13 -0.38 11.70
N GLY A 259 7.25 -0.69 10.42
CA GLY A 259 7.30 0.31 9.35
C GLY A 259 6.72 -0.21 8.03
N GLU A 260 6.53 0.72 7.10
CA GLU A 260 6.12 0.50 5.71
C GLU A 260 4.94 -0.48 5.60
N MET A 261 3.86 -0.12 6.29
CA MET A 261 2.70 -0.98 6.41
C MET A 261 1.87 -1.01 5.12
N SER A 262 1.27 -2.17 4.85
CA SER A 262 0.27 -2.35 3.80
C SER A 262 -0.88 -3.20 4.33
N ILE A 263 -2.01 -2.56 4.62
CA ILE A 263 -3.24 -3.24 5.05
C ILE A 263 -4.25 -3.27 3.91
N ARG A 264 -4.82 -4.44 3.64
CA ARG A 264 -5.87 -4.66 2.64
C ARG A 264 -6.94 -5.57 3.20
N GLN A 265 -8.13 -5.50 2.62
CA GLN A 265 -9.14 -6.54 2.78
C GLN A 265 -9.01 -7.53 1.61
N ILE A 266 -8.79 -8.81 1.91
CA ILE A 266 -8.69 -9.89 0.93
C ILE A 266 -9.62 -11.01 1.38
N ASP A 267 -10.54 -11.44 0.51
CA ASP A 267 -11.52 -12.50 0.81
C ASP A 267 -12.30 -12.28 2.13
N GLY A 268 -12.61 -11.01 2.43
CA GLY A 268 -13.29 -10.59 3.66
C GLY A 268 -12.43 -10.69 4.93
N LYS A 269 -11.12 -10.95 4.82
CA LYS A 269 -10.15 -10.92 5.92
C LYS A 269 -9.32 -9.65 5.87
N THR A 270 -8.89 -9.20 7.04
CA THR A 270 -7.89 -8.15 7.16
C THR A 270 -6.50 -8.77 7.01
N VAL A 271 -5.76 -8.33 6.00
CA VAL A 271 -4.39 -8.75 5.73
C VAL A 271 -3.48 -7.56 5.92
N LEU A 272 -2.49 -7.69 6.81
CA LEU A 272 -1.48 -6.67 7.07
C LEU A 272 -0.10 -7.24 6.77
N SER A 273 0.62 -6.60 5.85
CA SER A 273 2.03 -6.85 5.55
C SER A 273 2.85 -5.65 6.03
N TYR A 274 4.01 -5.88 6.62
CA TYR A 274 4.81 -4.83 7.24
C TYR A 274 6.29 -5.21 7.40
N PHE A 275 7.13 -4.20 7.54
CA PHE A 275 8.51 -4.36 7.99
C PHE A 275 8.56 -4.39 9.52
N ASN A 276 9.17 -5.42 10.10
CA ASN A 276 9.43 -5.51 11.54
C ASN A 276 10.86 -5.06 11.82
N ALA A 277 11.03 -3.81 12.24
CA ALA A 277 12.34 -3.24 12.55
C ALA A 277 13.02 -3.87 13.77
N SER A 278 12.25 -4.52 14.66
CA SER A 278 12.79 -5.24 15.81
C SER A 278 13.51 -6.53 15.42
N THR A 279 13.13 -7.17 14.31
CA THR A 279 13.73 -8.42 13.82
C THR A 279 14.48 -8.27 12.50
N GLY A 280 14.20 -7.21 11.75
CA GLY A 280 14.66 -6.99 10.37
C GLY A 280 13.84 -7.76 9.32
N ASN A 281 12.79 -8.49 9.72
CA ASN A 281 12.01 -9.33 8.80
C ASN A 281 10.89 -8.56 8.10
N MET A 282 10.42 -9.10 6.98
CA MET A 282 9.10 -8.78 6.45
C MET A 282 8.09 -9.77 6.99
N GLU A 283 6.98 -9.29 7.53
CA GLU A 283 5.99 -10.11 8.22
C GLU A 283 4.58 -9.83 7.71
N MET A 284 3.71 -10.82 7.87
CA MET A 284 2.30 -10.72 7.49
C MET A 284 1.41 -11.34 8.55
N ARG A 285 0.26 -10.71 8.79
CA ARG A 285 -0.81 -11.19 9.68
C ARG A 285 -2.14 -11.19 8.94
N VAL A 286 -2.96 -12.22 9.19
CA VAL A 286 -4.31 -12.34 8.65
C VAL A 286 -5.30 -12.48 9.81
N ALA A 287 -6.33 -11.64 9.83
CA ALA A 287 -7.35 -11.62 10.87
C ALA A 287 -8.77 -11.58 10.28
N ASN A 288 -9.75 -12.07 11.05
CA ASN A 288 -11.16 -11.98 10.67
C ASN A 288 -11.71 -10.54 10.73
N ASP A 289 -11.14 -9.70 11.60
CA ASP A 289 -11.49 -8.29 11.78
C ASP A 289 -10.19 -7.54 12.15
N PRO A 290 -10.01 -6.27 11.79
CA PRO A 290 -8.77 -5.53 12.05
C PRO A 290 -8.40 -5.46 13.54
N THR A 291 -9.39 -5.51 14.45
CA THR A 291 -9.14 -5.54 15.89
C THR A 291 -8.43 -6.82 16.36
N GLY A 292 -8.49 -7.91 15.57
CA GLY A 292 -7.82 -9.18 15.83
C GLY A 292 -6.37 -9.27 15.38
N LEU A 293 -5.83 -8.23 14.71
CA LEU A 293 -4.46 -8.25 14.19
C LEU A 293 -3.39 -8.47 15.26
N GLY A 294 -3.60 -7.96 16.48
CA GLY A 294 -2.64 -8.08 17.59
C GLY A 294 -2.32 -9.53 17.98
N THR A 295 -3.28 -10.45 17.82
CA THR A 295 -3.16 -11.86 18.20
C THR A 295 -3.16 -12.81 17.00
N ALA A 296 -3.33 -12.31 15.78
CA ALA A 296 -3.27 -13.10 14.56
C ALA A 296 -1.90 -13.80 14.38
N PRO A 297 -1.87 -14.99 13.76
CA PRO A 297 -0.62 -15.70 13.51
C PRO A 297 0.30 -14.88 12.59
N VAL A 298 1.61 -14.94 12.87
CA VAL A 298 2.63 -14.24 12.09
C VAL A 298 3.21 -15.17 11.03
N THR A 299 3.18 -14.74 9.77
CA THR A 299 3.92 -15.35 8.68
C THR A 299 5.14 -14.50 8.37
N THR A 300 6.35 -15.08 8.46
CA THR A 300 7.57 -14.39 8.02
C THR A 300 7.68 -14.50 6.50
N VAL A 301 7.44 -13.40 5.80
CA VAL A 301 7.52 -13.35 4.33
C VAL A 301 8.96 -13.32 3.87
N VAL A 302 9.79 -12.48 4.49
CA VAL A 302 11.23 -12.41 4.19
C VAL A 302 12.00 -12.46 5.50
N VAL A 303 13.01 -13.32 5.54
CA VAL A 303 13.94 -13.42 6.67
C VAL A 303 15.13 -12.51 6.39
N ALA A 304 15.39 -11.54 7.27
CA ALA A 304 16.60 -10.72 7.16
C ALA A 304 17.86 -11.60 7.16
N SER A 305 18.81 -11.27 6.29
CA SER A 305 20.10 -11.94 6.21
C SER A 305 21.24 -10.98 5.94
N GLU A 306 22.45 -11.49 6.03
CA GLU A 306 23.63 -10.77 5.55
C GLU A 306 23.59 -10.59 4.03
N TRP A 307 24.33 -9.58 3.56
CA TRP A 307 24.55 -9.37 2.13
C TRP A 307 25.34 -10.54 1.52
N PRO A 308 24.93 -11.08 0.38
CA PRO A 308 25.73 -12.03 -0.38
C PRO A 308 26.89 -11.34 -1.10
N ASP A 309 27.86 -12.13 -1.55
CA ASP A 309 28.91 -11.70 -2.47
C ASP A 309 28.76 -12.47 -3.80
N PRO A 310 28.36 -11.84 -4.92
CA PRO A 310 28.08 -10.39 -5.07
C PRO A 310 26.73 -9.96 -4.47
N ALA A 311 26.61 -8.67 -4.12
CA ALA A 311 25.43 -8.10 -3.47
C ALA A 311 24.12 -8.23 -4.27
N ASP A 312 24.21 -8.31 -5.60
CA ASP A 312 23.03 -8.44 -6.48
C ASP A 312 22.42 -9.85 -6.47
N HIS A 313 23.16 -10.86 -6.00
CA HIS A 313 22.75 -12.26 -6.03
C HIS A 313 21.58 -12.53 -5.06
N LEU A 314 20.52 -13.17 -5.54
CA LEU A 314 19.32 -13.48 -4.74
C LEU A 314 19.23 -14.95 -4.33
N GLY A 315 20.14 -15.81 -4.81
CA GLY A 315 20.04 -17.25 -4.60
C GLY A 315 18.81 -17.86 -5.31
N PRO A 316 18.35 -19.04 -4.87
CA PRO A 316 17.22 -19.71 -5.51
C PRO A 316 15.86 -19.14 -5.03
N PRO A 317 14.78 -19.20 -5.85
CA PRO A 317 13.49 -18.58 -5.55
C PRO A 317 12.81 -19.02 -4.24
N GLU A 318 13.03 -20.25 -3.82
CA GLU A 318 12.50 -20.83 -2.58
C GLU A 318 13.18 -20.32 -1.31
N SER A 319 14.31 -19.61 -1.46
CA SER A 319 14.95 -18.92 -0.34
C SER A 319 14.35 -17.51 -0.21
N ASN A 320 13.57 -17.31 0.84
CA ASN A 320 13.03 -16.00 1.21
C ASN A 320 13.97 -15.18 2.10
N ARG A 321 15.28 -15.40 1.99
CA ARG A 321 16.29 -14.59 2.69
C ARG A 321 16.65 -13.36 1.87
N LEU A 322 16.71 -12.20 2.52
CA LEU A 322 17.08 -10.95 1.85
C LEU A 322 17.84 -10.05 2.82
N ALA A 323 18.88 -9.38 2.32
CA ALA A 323 19.62 -8.40 3.09
C ALA A 323 18.93 -7.04 3.07
N GLN A 324 18.79 -6.43 4.25
CA GLN A 324 18.20 -5.09 4.46
C GLN A 324 16.85 -4.89 3.74
N PRO A 325 15.85 -5.77 3.99
CA PRO A 325 14.52 -5.60 3.42
C PRO A 325 13.74 -4.49 4.13
N TYR A 326 12.78 -3.89 3.45
CA TYR A 326 11.74 -3.02 4.00
C TYR A 326 10.59 -2.89 2.99
N GLY A 327 9.51 -2.16 3.29
CA GLY A 327 8.36 -2.10 2.39
C GLY A 327 7.34 -3.19 2.69
N GLY A 328 7.00 -4.01 1.70
CA GLY A 328 6.06 -5.13 1.87
C GLY A 328 4.65 -4.79 1.42
N TYR A 329 4.51 -4.12 0.27
CA TYR A 329 3.23 -3.63 -0.23
C TYR A 329 2.45 -4.72 -0.94
N ILE A 330 1.20 -4.91 -0.54
CA ILE A 330 0.31 -5.93 -1.08
C ILE A 330 -0.16 -5.52 -2.47
N SER A 331 -0.03 -6.44 -3.43
CA SER A 331 -0.46 -6.25 -4.80
C SER A 331 -1.98 -6.44 -4.95
N PRO A 332 -2.65 -5.63 -5.79
CA PRO A 332 -4.03 -5.90 -6.23
C PRO A 332 -4.18 -7.32 -6.79
N GLY A 333 -5.38 -7.89 -6.69
CA GLY A 333 -5.67 -9.24 -7.18
C GLY A 333 -5.05 -10.39 -6.37
N SER A 334 -4.35 -10.10 -5.27
CA SER A 334 -3.91 -11.11 -4.31
C SER A 334 -5.08 -11.90 -3.72
N THR A 335 -4.87 -13.19 -3.44
CA THR A 335 -5.81 -14.06 -2.70
C THR A 335 -5.16 -14.55 -1.42
N LEU A 336 -5.93 -15.13 -0.49
CA LEU A 336 -5.33 -15.70 0.74
C LEU A 336 -4.48 -16.96 0.51
N ASP A 337 -4.50 -17.55 -0.69
CA ASP A 337 -3.64 -18.67 -1.05
C ASP A 337 -2.39 -18.23 -1.83
N GLU A 338 -2.41 -17.02 -2.39
CA GLU A 338 -1.26 -16.39 -3.06
C GLU A 338 -1.34 -14.86 -2.86
N VAL A 339 -0.86 -14.38 -1.71
CA VAL A 339 -0.67 -12.94 -1.50
C VAL A 339 0.63 -12.52 -2.16
N ARG A 340 0.56 -11.57 -3.09
CA ARG A 340 1.74 -10.99 -3.75
C ARG A 340 2.18 -9.74 -3.00
N VAL A 341 3.44 -9.68 -2.59
CA VAL A 341 4.00 -8.54 -1.87
C VAL A 341 5.29 -8.03 -2.50
N PHE A 342 5.49 -6.72 -2.39
CA PHE A 342 6.60 -5.99 -3.00
C PHE A 342 7.51 -5.44 -1.92
N VAL A 343 8.72 -5.98 -1.84
CA VAL A 343 9.71 -5.72 -0.79
C VAL A 343 10.86 -4.94 -1.39
N SER A 344 11.16 -3.79 -0.79
CA SER A 344 12.32 -2.98 -1.15
C SER A 344 13.60 -3.56 -0.55
N GLN A 345 14.71 -3.36 -1.25
CA GLN A 345 16.04 -3.76 -0.85
C GLN A 345 17.01 -2.61 -1.12
N TRP A 346 17.74 -2.18 -0.10
CA TRP A 346 18.74 -1.11 -0.23
C TRP A 346 20.06 -1.47 0.44
N ASN A 347 21.14 -1.56 -0.34
CA ASN A 347 22.48 -1.71 0.20
C ASN A 347 23.03 -0.39 0.75
N THR A 348 23.04 -0.25 2.07
CA THR A 348 23.59 0.93 2.77
C THR A 348 25.05 0.77 3.22
N GLY A 349 25.71 -0.33 2.82
CA GLY A 349 27.09 -0.62 3.22
C GLY A 349 28.15 0.33 2.62
N PRO A 350 29.43 0.22 3.05
CA PRO A 350 30.53 1.02 2.48
C PRO A 350 30.72 0.76 0.99
N ARG A 351 30.80 1.82 0.16
CA ARG A 351 30.73 1.73 -1.32
C ARG A 351 29.41 1.13 -1.84
N GLY A 352 28.36 1.14 -1.01
CA GLY A 352 27.00 0.72 -1.33
C GLY A 352 26.22 1.75 -2.16
N GLY A 353 24.91 1.73 -2.01
CA GLY A 353 23.94 2.43 -2.86
C GLY A 353 23.34 1.56 -3.95
N SER A 354 23.85 0.33 -4.14
CA SER A 354 23.32 -0.67 -5.05
C SER A 354 23.44 -2.08 -4.45
N PRO A 355 22.43 -2.95 -4.59
CA PRO A 355 21.16 -2.68 -5.26
C PRO A 355 20.25 -1.74 -4.45
N TYR A 356 19.41 -1.02 -5.17
CA TYR A 356 18.31 -0.22 -4.66
C TYR A 356 17.08 -0.46 -5.55
N ARG A 357 16.26 -1.43 -5.12
CA ARG A 357 15.27 -2.09 -5.96
C ARG A 357 14.07 -2.61 -5.17
N VAL A 358 13.01 -2.95 -5.89
CA VAL A 358 11.81 -3.62 -5.38
C VAL A 358 11.72 -5.04 -5.94
N ILE A 359 11.43 -6.01 -5.09
CA ILE A 359 11.39 -7.43 -5.38
C ILE A 359 10.01 -7.98 -5.01
N GLN A 360 9.42 -8.73 -5.93
CA GLN A 360 8.13 -9.37 -5.75
C GLN A 360 8.28 -10.77 -5.14
N PHE A 361 7.44 -11.07 -4.16
CA PHE A 361 7.28 -12.36 -3.52
C PHE A 361 5.81 -12.79 -3.56
N ALA A 362 5.57 -14.10 -3.52
CA ALA A 362 4.26 -14.70 -3.30
C ALA A 362 4.30 -15.49 -2.00
N VAL A 363 3.25 -15.37 -1.19
CA VAL A 363 3.12 -16.06 0.10
C VAL A 363 1.72 -16.62 0.27
N ASN A 364 1.62 -17.84 0.80
CA ASN A 364 0.37 -18.34 1.38
C ASN A 364 0.44 -18.12 2.89
N PRO A 365 -0.13 -17.04 3.45
CA PRO A 365 0.00 -16.75 4.86
C PRO A 365 -0.74 -17.77 5.73
N PHE A 366 -0.33 -17.85 6.99
CA PHE A 366 -1.17 -18.47 8.01
C PHE A 366 -2.49 -17.71 8.12
N LYS A 367 -3.57 -18.48 8.19
CA LYS A 367 -4.95 -17.99 8.26
C LYS A 367 -5.45 -18.18 9.72
N PRO A 368 -6.38 -17.33 10.18
CA PRO A 368 -6.92 -17.39 11.54
C PRO A 368 -7.77 -18.64 11.81
#